data_AF-A0A1Q4YFD5-F1
#
_entry.id   AF-A0A1Q4YFD5-F1
#
_cell.length_a   1.000
_cell.length_b   1.000
_cell.length_c   1.000
_cell.angle_alpha   90.00
_cell.angle_beta   90.00
_cell.angle_gamma   90.00
#
_symmetry.space_group_name_H-M   'P 1'
#
loop_
_entity.id
_entity.type
_entity.pdbx_description
1 polymer ?
#
loop_
_entity_poly.entity_id
_entity_poly.type
_entity_poly.pdbx_seq_one_letter_code
_entity_poly.pdbx_strand_id
1 'polypeptide(L)'
;MDEYRIEDHPDLKDAAWAREAVKRAEREARVQRLRSVPRRPRRRFWVGLAIVVAAALLGWAVIATESGTPTGQRGVDLDEPFAGTSAASWADGADGVVVPDAVPVGAYSAEQVEAAYQRVREAVVAARLDPRVVRDHDLEPLFGLFAPDLRESLRVLFDGRNDGEAALVATRVDRGARLAEVEPKVRGEMVAEVGAQGELSVRTDYTFAYAFAPDRPESVRGPLDVVALSRFQVRYSVRTGSPGVEGLWADASVGSLHSIACSSAKRGYLAPAFTEPSLPPGLDFDLSAPSSPADGCPD
;
A
#
# COMPACT_ATOMS: atom_id res chain seq x y z
N MET A 1 62.03 -10.07 -14.85
CA MET A 1 62.43 -8.92 -14.03
C MET A 1 61.16 -8.51 -13.34
N ASP A 2 60.98 -9.07 -12.15
CA ASP A 2 59.66 -9.36 -11.59
C ASP A 2 59.01 -8.11 -10.99
N GLU A 3 57.71 -8.00 -11.23
CA GLU A 3 56.87 -6.86 -10.88
C GLU A 3 56.55 -6.87 -9.37
N TYR A 4 57.17 -5.96 -8.61
CA TYR A 4 56.95 -5.81 -7.18
C TYR A 4 55.67 -4.98 -6.94
N ARG A 5 54.57 -5.63 -6.55
CA ARG A 5 53.34 -4.95 -6.13
C ARG A 5 53.49 -4.42 -4.70
N ILE A 6 53.11 -3.16 -4.48
CA ILE A 6 53.13 -2.47 -3.17
C ILE A 6 52.26 -3.22 -2.13
N GLU A 7 51.28 -3.99 -2.60
CA GLU A 7 50.38 -4.83 -1.79
C GLU A 7 51.07 -5.99 -1.06
N ASP A 8 52.28 -6.38 -1.48
CA ASP A 8 53.04 -7.50 -0.89
C ASP A 8 54.17 -7.06 0.06
N HIS A 9 54.17 -5.79 0.49
CA HIS A 9 55.16 -5.30 1.46
C HIS A 9 54.93 -5.93 2.86
N PRO A 10 55.96 -6.52 3.49
CA PRO A 10 55.81 -7.28 4.74
C PRO A 10 55.26 -6.46 5.91
N ASP A 11 55.47 -5.14 5.89
CA ASP A 11 54.96 -4.22 6.93
C ASP A 11 53.44 -4.05 6.91
N LEU A 12 52.75 -4.38 5.80
CA LEU A 12 51.29 -4.26 5.68
C LEU A 12 50.52 -5.55 6.03
N LYS A 13 51.23 -6.67 6.23
CA LYS A 13 50.63 -7.97 6.62
C LYS A 13 50.73 -8.28 8.12
N ASP A 14 51.31 -7.36 8.91
CA ASP A 14 51.40 -7.54 10.37
C ASP A 14 50.09 -7.11 11.06
N ALA A 15 49.37 -8.09 11.60
CA ALA A 15 48.14 -7.87 12.36
C ALA A 15 48.37 -7.02 13.63
N ALA A 16 49.59 -6.95 14.18
CA ALA A 16 49.92 -6.06 15.28
C ALA A 16 49.91 -4.59 14.82
N TRP A 17 50.49 -4.28 13.66
CA TRP A 17 50.53 -2.93 13.10
C TRP A 17 49.12 -2.39 12.80
N ALA A 18 48.25 -3.20 12.18
CA ALA A 18 46.87 -2.80 11.89
C ALA A 18 46.05 -2.48 13.16
N ARG A 19 46.26 -3.25 14.25
CA ARG A 19 45.61 -3.01 15.55
C ARG A 19 46.11 -1.73 16.22
N GLU A 20 47.41 -1.44 16.10
CA GLU A 20 48.02 -0.22 16.62
C GLU A 20 47.51 1.03 15.87
N ALA A 21 47.36 0.92 14.54
CA ALA A 21 46.86 1.99 13.68
C ALA A 21 45.40 2.36 14.01
N VAL A 22 44.52 1.37 14.22
CA VAL A 22 43.12 1.59 14.61
C VAL A 22 43.04 2.27 15.99
N LYS A 23 43.81 1.81 16.98
CA LYS A 23 43.87 2.44 18.31
C LYS A 23 44.33 3.90 18.27
N ARG A 24 45.26 4.23 17.36
CA ARG A 24 45.77 5.59 17.20
C ARG A 24 44.72 6.50 16.57
N ALA A 25 44.03 6.01 15.53
CA ALA A 25 42.93 6.72 14.88
C ALA A 25 41.75 7.00 15.83
N GLU A 26 41.38 6.04 16.69
CA GLU A 26 40.30 6.24 17.68
C GLU A 26 40.64 7.29 18.74
N ARG A 27 41.91 7.34 19.19
CA ARG A 27 42.37 8.36 20.15
C ARG A 27 42.35 9.76 19.55
N GLU A 28 42.77 9.90 18.30
CA GLU A 28 42.76 11.18 17.59
C GLU A 28 41.32 11.67 17.30
N ALA A 29 40.42 10.76 16.92
CA ALA A 29 39.00 11.06 16.71
C ALA A 29 38.27 11.51 18.00
N ARG A 30 38.68 10.98 19.17
CA ARG A 30 38.13 11.39 20.47
C ARG A 30 38.58 12.79 20.89
N VAL A 31 39.83 13.16 20.58
CA VAL A 31 40.38 14.50 20.85
C VAL A 31 39.77 15.56 19.92
N GLN A 32 39.50 15.23 18.66
CA GLN A 32 38.80 16.14 17.74
C GLN A 32 37.33 16.36 18.11
N ARG A 33 36.62 15.34 18.64
CA ARG A 33 35.25 15.49 19.15
C ARG A 33 35.15 16.41 20.37
N LEU A 34 36.19 16.49 21.20
CA LEU A 34 36.24 17.40 22.35
C LEU A 34 36.61 18.84 21.97
N ARG A 35 37.21 19.06 20.78
CA ARG A 35 37.58 20.40 20.28
C ARG A 35 36.52 21.05 19.38
N SER A 36 35.46 20.33 19.01
CA SER A 36 34.38 20.81 18.13
C SER A 36 33.10 21.25 18.87
N VAL A 37 33.13 21.34 20.21
CA VAL A 37 32.01 21.89 20.99
C VAL A 37 32.02 23.43 20.89
N PRO A 38 30.97 24.07 20.34
CA PRO A 38 30.93 25.52 20.22
C PRO A 38 30.81 26.19 21.59
N ARG A 39 31.78 27.04 21.93
CA ARG A 39 31.71 27.94 23.08
C ARG A 39 30.63 29.00 22.84
N ARG A 40 29.42 28.84 23.41
CA ARG A 40 28.42 29.92 23.48
C ARG A 40 28.60 30.77 24.75
N PRO A 41 28.45 32.11 24.66
CA PRO A 41 28.80 33.02 25.73
C PRO A 41 27.74 33.10 26.84
N ARG A 42 28.23 33.40 28.05
CA ARG A 42 27.49 33.69 29.28
C ARG A 42 26.45 34.82 29.09
N ARG A 43 25.16 34.51 29.12
CA ARG A 43 24.14 35.39 29.73
C ARG A 43 22.78 34.71 29.88
N ARG A 44 22.17 34.92 31.06
CA ARG A 44 20.75 34.69 31.44
C ARG A 44 20.41 33.31 32.03
N PHE A 45 20.87 33.12 33.28
CA PHE A 45 20.10 32.48 34.36
C PHE A 45 18.65 33.01 34.35
N TRP A 46 17.64 32.12 34.37
CA TRP A 46 16.23 32.31 34.85
C TRP A 46 15.11 31.50 34.14
N VAL A 47 15.40 30.50 33.30
CA VAL A 47 14.30 29.66 32.70
C VAL A 47 14.34 28.18 33.14
N GLY A 48 15.31 27.78 33.97
CA GLY A 48 15.53 26.38 34.37
C GLY A 48 14.53 25.78 35.37
N LEU A 49 13.60 26.55 35.94
CA LEU A 49 12.71 26.06 36.99
C LEU A 49 11.34 25.54 36.48
N ALA A 50 10.96 25.82 35.23
CA ALA A 50 9.64 25.42 34.70
C ALA A 50 9.62 24.02 34.04
N ILE A 51 10.77 23.44 33.70
CA ILE A 51 10.83 22.17 32.92
C ILE A 51 10.92 20.93 33.83
N VAL A 52 11.34 21.07 35.09
CA VAL A 52 11.50 19.93 36.01
C VAL A 52 10.16 19.48 36.63
N VAL A 53 9.13 20.34 36.67
CA VAL A 53 7.79 19.96 37.17
C VAL A 53 6.95 19.25 36.09
N ALA A 54 7.18 19.52 34.80
CA ALA A 54 6.45 18.84 33.72
C ALA A 54 6.94 17.41 33.44
N ALA A 55 8.23 17.13 33.69
CA ALA A 55 8.79 15.79 33.51
C ALA A 55 8.45 14.81 34.66
N ALA A 56 8.05 15.32 35.83
CA ALA A 56 7.63 14.49 36.96
C ALA A 56 6.13 14.11 36.94
N LEU A 57 5.30 14.80 36.13
CA LEU A 57 3.89 14.45 35.91
C LEU A 57 3.65 13.57 34.67
N LEU A 58 4.64 13.45 33.77
CA LEU A 58 4.59 12.50 32.65
C LEU A 58 5.15 11.10 33.00
N GLY A 59 5.81 10.96 34.15
CA GLY A 59 6.34 9.68 34.64
C GLY A 59 5.31 8.76 35.32
N TRP A 60 4.05 9.21 35.47
CA TRP A 60 2.95 8.43 36.09
C TRP A 60 1.77 8.17 35.15
N ALA A 61 1.91 8.46 33.85
CA ALA A 61 0.90 8.14 32.82
C ALA A 61 1.37 7.06 31.83
N VAL A 62 2.51 6.41 32.08
CA VAL A 62 3.06 5.32 31.24
C VAL A 62 2.85 3.93 31.85
N ILE A 63 2.01 3.81 32.88
CA ILE A 63 1.55 2.53 33.42
C ILE A 63 0.03 2.48 33.29
N ALA A 64 -0.42 2.11 32.10
CA ALA A 64 -1.65 1.37 31.80
C ALA A 64 -2.00 1.52 30.30
N THR A 65 -1.05 1.20 29.40
CA THR A 65 -1.51 0.50 28.20
C THR A 65 -1.87 -0.89 28.70
N GLU A 66 -3.16 -1.07 28.97
CA GLU A 66 -3.76 -2.38 29.07
C GLU A 66 -3.36 -3.14 27.80
N SER A 67 -2.30 -3.92 27.90
CA SER A 67 -2.15 -5.12 27.09
C SER A 67 -3.28 -6.01 27.57
N GLY A 68 -4.49 -5.74 27.07
CA GLY A 68 -5.61 -6.64 27.17
C GLY A 68 -5.10 -7.97 26.66
N THR A 69 -4.84 -8.88 27.59
CA THR A 69 -4.74 -10.29 27.28
C THR A 69 -5.97 -10.59 26.43
N PRO A 70 -5.87 -11.18 25.22
CA PRO A 70 -7.05 -11.42 24.42
C PRO A 70 -8.00 -12.28 25.24
N THR A 71 -9.01 -11.61 25.82
CA THR A 71 -10.18 -12.22 26.41
C THR A 71 -10.66 -13.21 25.37
N GLY A 72 -10.74 -14.48 25.79
CA GLY A 72 -10.80 -15.65 24.91
C GLY A 72 -11.55 -15.39 23.61
N GLN A 73 -10.92 -15.78 22.50
CA GLN A 73 -11.43 -15.68 21.13
C GLN A 73 -12.96 -15.72 21.12
N ARG A 74 -13.61 -14.56 21.11
CA ARG A 74 -14.96 -14.50 20.58
C ARG A 74 -14.76 -14.86 19.11
N GLY A 75 -15.40 -15.93 18.67
CA GLY A 75 -15.36 -16.32 17.26
C GLY A 75 -15.66 -15.10 16.40
N VAL A 76 -15.02 -15.03 15.23
CA VAL A 76 -15.35 -14.00 14.26
C VAL A 76 -16.83 -14.10 13.94
N ASP A 77 -17.55 -13.01 14.15
CA ASP A 77 -18.94 -12.91 13.71
C ASP A 77 -18.92 -12.79 12.17
N LEU A 78 -19.38 -13.84 11.50
CA LEU A 78 -19.36 -13.88 10.04
C LEU A 78 -20.48 -13.04 9.42
N ASP A 79 -21.47 -12.63 10.22
CA ASP A 79 -22.51 -11.68 9.78
C ASP A 79 -21.99 -10.22 9.85
N GLU A 80 -20.97 -9.97 10.69
CA GLU A 80 -20.25 -8.70 10.78
C GLU A 80 -18.74 -8.88 10.53
N PRO A 81 -18.32 -9.32 9.33
CA PRO A 81 -16.95 -9.81 9.10
C PRO A 81 -15.87 -8.73 9.21
N PHE A 82 -16.25 -7.46 9.12
CA PHE A 82 -15.33 -6.34 9.29
C PHE A 82 -15.19 -5.88 10.76
N ALA A 83 -16.03 -6.37 11.68
CA ALA A 83 -15.97 -5.99 13.08
C ALA A 83 -14.58 -6.29 13.68
N GLY A 84 -14.01 -5.31 14.37
CA GLY A 84 -12.65 -5.42 14.93
C GLY A 84 -11.52 -5.22 13.91
N THR A 85 -11.82 -4.78 12.69
CA THR A 85 -10.83 -4.32 11.69
C THR A 85 -10.91 -2.81 11.51
N SER A 86 -9.83 -2.20 10.98
CA SER A 86 -9.85 -0.78 10.56
C SER A 86 -10.91 -0.48 9.49
N ALA A 87 -11.29 -1.48 8.70
CA ALA A 87 -12.28 -1.38 7.62
C ALA A 87 -13.74 -1.27 8.10
N ALA A 88 -14.02 -1.59 9.37
CA ALA A 88 -15.38 -1.50 9.93
C ALA A 88 -16.04 -0.11 9.74
N SER A 89 -15.22 0.95 9.74
CA SER A 89 -15.66 2.34 9.65
C SER A 89 -15.70 2.90 8.22
N TRP A 90 -15.27 2.13 7.23
CA TRP A 90 -15.21 2.60 5.84
C TRP A 90 -16.59 2.53 5.19
N ALA A 91 -16.75 3.26 4.09
CA ALA A 91 -17.97 3.24 3.31
C ALA A 91 -18.13 1.91 2.58
N ASP A 92 -19.37 1.53 2.31
CA ASP A 92 -19.71 0.31 1.57
C ASP A 92 -19.62 0.55 0.06
N GLY A 93 -19.01 -0.42 -0.63
CA GLY A 93 -18.95 -0.53 -2.08
C GLY A 93 -18.72 0.78 -2.82
N ALA A 94 -19.61 1.09 -3.75
CA ALA A 94 -19.46 2.24 -4.65
C ALA A 94 -19.63 3.60 -3.93
N ASP A 95 -20.20 3.62 -2.73
CA ASP A 95 -20.35 4.84 -1.92
C ASP A 95 -19.00 5.30 -1.34
N GLY A 96 -18.02 4.39 -1.22
CA GLY A 96 -16.65 4.76 -0.85
C GLY A 96 -15.79 5.29 -2.01
N VAL A 97 -16.28 5.22 -3.25
CA VAL A 97 -15.63 5.84 -4.41
C VAL A 97 -16.26 7.21 -4.66
N VAL A 98 -15.92 8.17 -3.81
CA VAL A 98 -16.50 9.52 -3.84
C VAL A 98 -15.88 10.37 -4.95
N VAL A 99 -16.73 11.06 -5.73
CA VAL A 99 -16.29 12.10 -6.67
C VAL A 99 -16.09 13.40 -5.88
N PRO A 100 -14.88 13.99 -5.88
CA PRO A 100 -14.64 15.28 -5.23
C PRO A 100 -15.29 16.43 -6.00
N ASP A 101 -15.47 17.57 -5.32
CA ASP A 101 -15.87 18.82 -5.97
C ASP A 101 -14.88 19.19 -7.08
N ALA A 102 -15.37 19.27 -8.32
CA ALA A 102 -14.54 19.58 -9.46
C ALA A 102 -14.16 21.07 -9.52
N VAL A 103 -12.87 21.32 -9.69
CA VAL A 103 -12.30 22.65 -9.94
C VAL A 103 -11.53 22.65 -11.25
N PRO A 104 -11.34 23.79 -11.92
CA PRO A 104 -10.52 23.84 -13.13
C PRO A 104 -9.08 23.39 -12.86
N VAL A 105 -8.53 22.58 -13.77
CA VAL A 105 -7.16 22.04 -13.69
C VAL A 105 -6.44 22.32 -14.99
N GLY A 106 -5.38 23.13 -14.94
CA GLY A 106 -4.65 23.54 -16.14
C GLY A 106 -5.55 24.26 -17.15
N ALA A 107 -5.67 23.70 -18.36
CA ALA A 107 -6.54 24.23 -19.41
C ALA A 107 -7.98 23.66 -19.37
N TYR A 108 -8.29 22.75 -18.43
CA TYR A 108 -9.57 22.06 -18.35
C TYR A 108 -10.53 22.78 -17.39
N SER A 109 -11.78 22.94 -17.82
CA SER A 109 -12.84 23.53 -16.99
C SER A 109 -13.27 22.59 -15.86
N ALA A 110 -13.99 23.12 -14.87
CA ALA A 110 -14.55 22.31 -13.79
C ALA A 110 -15.48 21.20 -14.34
N GLU A 111 -16.26 21.49 -15.38
CA GLU A 111 -17.16 20.52 -16.01
C GLU A 111 -16.39 19.38 -16.71
N GLN A 112 -15.24 19.69 -17.33
CA GLN A 112 -14.38 18.67 -17.93
C GLN A 112 -13.72 17.79 -16.87
N VAL A 113 -13.32 18.39 -15.74
CA VAL A 113 -12.76 17.67 -14.59
C VAL A 113 -13.81 16.75 -13.95
N GLU A 114 -15.03 17.25 -13.75
CA GLU A 114 -16.15 16.45 -13.24
C GLU A 114 -16.43 15.25 -14.15
N ALA A 115 -16.50 15.46 -15.46
CA ALA A 115 -16.71 14.39 -16.43
C ALA A 115 -15.58 13.34 -16.40
N ALA A 116 -14.33 13.76 -16.15
CA ALA A 116 -13.21 12.83 -15.98
C ALA A 116 -13.33 12.03 -14.67
N TYR A 117 -13.68 12.69 -13.56
CA TYR A 117 -13.91 11.99 -12.29
C TYR A 117 -15.02 10.94 -12.39
N GLN A 118 -16.13 11.25 -13.03
CA GLN A 118 -17.23 10.30 -13.19
C GLN A 118 -16.81 9.06 -13.99
N ARG A 119 -16.11 9.24 -15.12
CA ARG A 119 -15.56 8.12 -15.91
C ARG A 119 -14.57 7.26 -15.12
N VAL A 120 -13.73 7.90 -14.31
CA VAL A 120 -12.74 7.20 -13.48
C VAL A 120 -13.43 6.46 -12.34
N ARG A 121 -14.45 7.05 -11.71
CA ARG A 121 -15.30 6.37 -10.73
C ARG A 121 -15.93 5.12 -11.33
N GLU A 122 -16.53 5.21 -12.51
CA GLU A 122 -17.10 4.05 -13.21
C GLU A 122 -16.04 2.97 -13.43
N ALA A 123 -14.83 3.34 -13.87
CA ALA A 123 -13.75 2.39 -14.10
C ALA A 123 -13.26 1.71 -12.81
N VAL A 124 -13.12 2.47 -11.71
CA VAL A 124 -12.72 1.94 -10.40
C VAL A 124 -13.78 0.99 -9.85
N VAL A 125 -15.06 1.38 -9.91
CA VAL A 125 -16.18 0.53 -9.47
C VAL A 125 -16.25 -0.74 -10.31
N ALA A 126 -16.16 -0.64 -11.63
CA ALA A 126 -16.15 -1.81 -12.51
C ALA A 126 -14.97 -2.74 -12.21
N ALA A 127 -13.76 -2.20 -12.08
CA ALA A 127 -12.55 -3.00 -11.89
C ALA A 127 -12.47 -3.71 -10.53
N ARG A 128 -13.07 -3.12 -9.49
CA ARG A 128 -12.84 -3.54 -8.10
C ARG A 128 -14.08 -4.04 -7.38
N LEU A 129 -15.28 -3.68 -7.84
CA LEU A 129 -16.51 -3.93 -7.08
C LEU A 129 -17.60 -4.64 -7.90
N ASP A 130 -17.61 -4.49 -9.23
CA ASP A 130 -18.64 -5.12 -10.07
C ASP A 130 -18.57 -6.65 -9.92
N PRO A 131 -19.65 -7.32 -9.45
CA PRO A 131 -19.67 -8.76 -9.27
C PRO A 131 -19.31 -9.55 -10.53
N ARG A 132 -19.65 -9.03 -11.72
CA ARG A 132 -19.32 -9.66 -13.00
C ARG A 132 -17.81 -9.74 -13.19
N VAL A 133 -17.09 -8.69 -12.83
CA VAL A 133 -15.63 -8.65 -12.90
C VAL A 133 -15.01 -9.45 -11.76
N VAL A 134 -15.40 -9.13 -10.52
CA VAL A 134 -14.75 -9.65 -9.32
C VAL A 134 -14.99 -11.13 -9.11
N ARG A 135 -16.23 -11.59 -9.29
CA ARG A 135 -16.64 -12.98 -9.04
C ARG A 135 -16.69 -13.81 -10.32
N ASP A 136 -17.34 -13.28 -11.35
CA ASP A 136 -17.63 -14.08 -12.56
C ASP A 136 -16.48 -14.06 -13.56
N HIS A 137 -15.57 -13.09 -13.42
CA HIS A 137 -14.43 -12.81 -14.31
C HIS A 137 -14.86 -12.39 -15.73
N ASP A 138 -16.06 -11.83 -15.87
CA ASP A 138 -16.51 -11.14 -17.08
C ASP A 138 -15.96 -9.70 -17.08
N LEU A 139 -14.99 -9.46 -17.95
CA LEU A 139 -14.21 -8.21 -18.01
C LEU A 139 -14.74 -7.22 -19.06
N GLU A 140 -15.69 -7.63 -19.90
CA GLU A 140 -16.20 -6.73 -20.96
C GLU A 140 -16.88 -5.46 -20.39
N PRO A 141 -17.59 -5.48 -19.24
CA PRO A 141 -18.08 -4.25 -18.62
C PRO A 141 -16.97 -3.25 -18.30
N LEU A 142 -15.81 -3.72 -17.85
CA LEU A 142 -14.64 -2.88 -17.56
C LEU A 142 -13.98 -2.42 -18.85
N PHE A 143 -13.71 -3.33 -19.80
CA PHE A 143 -13.04 -2.99 -21.05
C PHE A 143 -13.83 -1.96 -21.85
N GLY A 144 -15.16 -2.03 -21.84
CA GLY A 144 -16.04 -1.08 -22.50
C GLY A 144 -15.86 0.39 -22.05
N LEU A 145 -15.25 0.65 -20.90
CA LEU A 145 -15.02 1.99 -20.37
C LEU A 145 -13.73 2.64 -20.91
N PHE A 146 -12.81 1.86 -21.46
CA PHE A 146 -11.51 2.35 -21.94
C PHE A 146 -11.50 2.70 -23.42
N ALA A 147 -10.47 3.41 -23.89
CA ALA A 147 -10.25 3.68 -25.30
C ALA A 147 -10.07 2.38 -26.11
N PRO A 148 -10.57 2.28 -27.36
CA PRO A 148 -10.53 1.05 -28.14
C PRO A 148 -9.17 0.35 -28.21
N ASP A 149 -8.09 1.10 -28.42
CA ASP A 149 -6.73 0.53 -28.53
C ASP A 149 -6.27 -0.10 -27.20
N LEU A 150 -6.66 0.51 -26.07
CA LEU A 150 -6.39 -0.07 -24.75
C LEU A 150 -7.18 -1.36 -24.53
N ARG A 151 -8.42 -1.46 -25.02
CA ARG A 151 -9.24 -2.69 -24.89
C ARG A 151 -8.55 -3.91 -25.48
N GLU A 152 -7.97 -3.77 -26.67
CA GLU A 152 -7.25 -4.87 -27.31
C GLU A 152 -6.02 -5.29 -26.51
N SER A 153 -5.29 -4.32 -25.95
CA SER A 153 -4.14 -4.59 -25.09
C SER A 153 -4.56 -5.31 -23.80
N LEU A 154 -5.70 -4.93 -23.22
CA LEU A 154 -6.25 -5.57 -22.03
C LEU A 154 -6.69 -7.01 -22.32
N ARG A 155 -7.28 -7.31 -23.48
CA ARG A 155 -7.63 -8.70 -23.84
C ARG A 155 -6.41 -9.61 -23.90
N VAL A 156 -5.27 -9.10 -24.36
CA VAL A 156 -4.01 -9.83 -24.33
C VAL A 156 -3.48 -10.01 -22.90
N LEU A 157 -3.59 -8.97 -22.06
CA LEU A 157 -3.17 -9.03 -20.66
C LEU A 157 -3.93 -10.12 -19.88
N PHE A 158 -5.23 -10.26 -20.13
CA PHE A 158 -6.13 -11.21 -19.45
C PHE A 158 -6.26 -12.58 -20.13
N ASP A 159 -5.33 -12.96 -21.02
CA ASP A 159 -5.36 -14.26 -21.71
C ASP A 159 -4.83 -15.45 -20.87
N GLY A 160 -4.54 -15.21 -19.59
CA GLY A 160 -4.07 -16.19 -18.62
C GLY A 160 -2.54 -16.27 -18.48
N ARG A 161 -1.76 -15.67 -19.38
CA ARG A 161 -0.28 -15.70 -19.26
C ARG A 161 0.31 -14.62 -18.37
N ASN A 162 -0.43 -13.54 -18.15
CA ASN A 162 0.01 -12.36 -17.39
C ASN A 162 -0.99 -12.02 -16.26
N ASP A 163 -1.65 -13.04 -15.69
CA ASP A 163 -2.71 -12.82 -14.71
C ASP A 163 -2.21 -12.07 -13.46
N GLY A 164 -0.93 -12.26 -13.08
CA GLY A 164 -0.28 -11.53 -11.99
C GLY A 164 -0.25 -10.02 -12.24
N GLU A 165 0.20 -9.59 -13.42
CA GLU A 165 0.15 -8.20 -13.86
C GLU A 165 -1.28 -7.71 -14.05
N ALA A 166 -2.18 -8.57 -14.53
CA ALA A 166 -3.59 -8.24 -14.76
C ALA A 166 -4.34 -7.88 -13.46
N ALA A 167 -3.89 -8.37 -12.29
CA ALA A 167 -4.44 -7.99 -10.99
C ALA A 167 -4.31 -6.49 -10.68
N LEU A 168 -3.31 -5.82 -11.28
CA LEU A 168 -3.16 -4.36 -11.19
C LEU A 168 -4.25 -3.60 -11.95
N VAL A 169 -4.94 -4.24 -12.89
CA VAL A 169 -6.03 -3.63 -13.65
C VAL A 169 -7.39 -3.95 -13.03
N ALA A 170 -7.65 -5.21 -12.69
CA ALA A 170 -8.93 -5.65 -12.14
C ALA A 170 -8.74 -6.67 -11.02
N THR A 171 -9.59 -6.59 -10.01
CA THR A 171 -9.63 -7.59 -8.94
C THR A 171 -10.46 -8.79 -9.40
N ARG A 172 -9.90 -10.00 -9.29
CA ARG A 172 -10.60 -11.27 -9.54
C ARG A 172 -10.43 -12.19 -8.35
N VAL A 173 -11.53 -12.68 -7.79
CA VAL A 173 -11.51 -13.64 -6.69
C VAL A 173 -11.09 -15.01 -7.20
N ASP A 174 -10.22 -15.71 -6.46
CA ASP A 174 -9.85 -17.09 -6.75
C ASP A 174 -11.10 -17.97 -6.73
N ARG A 175 -11.29 -18.84 -7.73
CA ARG A 175 -12.49 -19.70 -7.84
C ARG A 175 -12.64 -20.68 -6.68
N GLY A 176 -11.58 -20.95 -5.93
CA GLY A 176 -11.61 -21.73 -4.69
C GLY A 176 -12.06 -20.95 -3.45
N ALA A 177 -12.25 -19.63 -3.54
CA ALA A 177 -12.66 -18.77 -2.43
C ALA A 177 -14.08 -18.23 -2.66
N ARG A 178 -14.83 -18.04 -1.57
CA ARG A 178 -16.19 -17.51 -1.58
C ARG A 178 -16.25 -16.19 -0.82
N LEU A 179 -16.66 -15.12 -1.49
CA LEU A 179 -16.96 -13.84 -0.84
C LEU A 179 -18.13 -14.02 0.14
N ALA A 180 -18.08 -13.31 1.26
CA ALA A 180 -19.23 -13.16 2.16
C ALA A 180 -20.35 -12.34 1.47
N GLU A 181 -21.58 -12.48 1.94
CA GLU A 181 -22.76 -11.77 1.42
C GLU A 181 -22.87 -10.34 1.99
N VAL A 182 -21.75 -9.61 1.99
CA VAL A 182 -21.66 -8.20 2.41
C VAL A 182 -20.93 -7.41 1.34
N GLU A 183 -21.19 -6.09 1.28
CA GLU A 183 -20.44 -5.24 0.36
C GLU A 183 -18.96 -5.12 0.79
N PRO A 184 -18.02 -5.08 -0.17
CA PRO A 184 -16.65 -4.71 0.13
C PRO A 184 -16.59 -3.31 0.75
N LYS A 185 -15.69 -3.10 1.71
CA LYS A 185 -15.44 -1.81 2.34
C LYS A 185 -14.42 -1.02 1.54
N VAL A 186 -14.66 0.28 1.33
CA VAL A 186 -13.84 1.13 0.46
C VAL A 186 -13.45 2.43 1.15
N ARG A 187 -12.16 2.77 1.03
CA ARG A 187 -11.61 4.04 1.48
C ARG A 187 -10.58 4.54 0.49
N GLY A 188 -10.61 5.82 0.17
CA GLY A 188 -9.59 6.43 -0.68
C GLY A 188 -10.02 7.75 -1.25
N GLU A 189 -9.31 8.17 -2.28
CA GLU A 189 -9.51 9.44 -2.95
C GLU A 189 -9.14 9.37 -4.44
N MET A 190 -9.62 10.37 -5.18
CA MET A 190 -9.16 10.67 -6.53
C MET A 190 -8.87 12.16 -6.66
N VAL A 191 -7.88 12.52 -7.46
CA VAL A 191 -7.45 13.91 -7.67
C VAL A 191 -7.11 14.12 -9.14
N ALA A 192 -7.65 15.18 -9.74
CA ALA A 192 -7.34 15.57 -11.10
C ALA A 192 -6.02 16.36 -11.17
N GLU A 193 -5.25 16.09 -12.21
CA GLU A 193 -3.96 16.72 -12.49
C GLU A 193 -3.77 16.90 -14.00
N VAL A 194 -2.81 17.75 -14.38
CA VAL A 194 -2.34 17.80 -15.76
C VAL A 194 -1.28 16.73 -15.94
N GLY A 195 -1.51 15.81 -16.86
CA GLY A 195 -0.59 14.73 -17.19
C GLY A 195 0.66 15.22 -17.94
N ALA A 196 1.57 14.29 -18.22
CA ALA A 196 2.90 14.63 -18.72
C ALA A 196 2.88 15.20 -20.14
N GLN A 197 1.83 14.91 -20.92
CA GLN A 197 1.63 15.39 -22.28
C GLN A 197 0.57 16.52 -22.34
N GLY A 198 0.13 17.06 -21.20
CA GLY A 198 -0.86 18.13 -21.11
C GLY A 198 -2.32 17.63 -21.12
N GLU A 199 -2.52 16.31 -21.14
CA GLU A 199 -3.81 15.66 -21.03
C GLU A 199 -4.41 15.79 -19.63
N LEU A 200 -5.74 15.71 -19.52
CA LEU A 200 -6.39 15.65 -18.23
C LEU A 200 -6.18 14.25 -17.64
N SER A 201 -5.60 14.19 -16.44
CA SER A 201 -5.31 12.97 -15.72
C SER A 201 -6.04 12.96 -14.37
N VAL A 202 -6.38 11.78 -13.88
CA VAL A 202 -6.94 11.55 -12.55
C VAL A 202 -6.10 10.47 -11.88
N ARG A 203 -5.45 10.83 -10.78
CA ARG A 203 -4.76 9.89 -9.90
C ARG A 203 -5.73 9.41 -8.84
N THR A 204 -5.85 8.09 -8.69
CA THR A 204 -6.64 7.46 -7.63
C THR A 204 -5.72 6.78 -6.63
N ASP A 205 -6.16 6.73 -5.37
CA ASP A 205 -5.55 5.91 -4.31
C ASP A 205 -6.69 5.33 -3.47
N TYR A 206 -7.04 4.07 -3.75
CA TYR A 206 -8.14 3.39 -3.07
C TYR A 206 -7.67 2.08 -2.45
N THR A 207 -8.17 1.82 -1.24
CA THR A 207 -8.06 0.55 -0.55
C THR A 207 -9.43 -0.10 -0.44
N PHE A 208 -9.47 -1.39 -0.74
CA PHE A 208 -10.66 -2.23 -0.74
C PHE A 208 -10.45 -3.38 0.23
N ALA A 209 -11.40 -3.62 1.12
CA ALA A 209 -11.44 -4.78 2.00
C ALA A 209 -12.60 -5.70 1.61
N TYR A 210 -12.27 -6.96 1.33
CA TYR A 210 -13.21 -7.99 0.90
C TYR A 210 -13.32 -9.05 1.99
N ALA A 211 -14.54 -9.29 2.46
CA ALA A 211 -14.81 -10.36 3.40
C ALA A 211 -15.10 -11.68 2.66
N PHE A 212 -14.65 -12.79 3.23
CA PHE A 212 -14.80 -14.13 2.69
C PHE A 212 -15.51 -15.04 3.68
N ALA A 213 -16.35 -15.92 3.14
CA ALA A 213 -17.05 -16.94 3.90
C ALA A 213 -16.17 -18.21 4.00
N PRO A 214 -15.64 -18.55 5.19
CA PRO A 214 -14.87 -19.78 5.36
C PRO A 214 -15.77 -21.01 5.27
N ASP A 215 -15.27 -22.11 4.69
CA ASP A 215 -15.96 -23.41 4.77
C ASP A 215 -15.84 -24.06 6.15
N ARG A 216 -14.83 -23.65 6.92
CA ARG A 216 -14.49 -24.15 8.26
C ARG A 216 -14.35 -22.98 9.24
N PRO A 217 -15.46 -22.43 9.76
CA PRO A 217 -15.44 -21.26 10.65
C PRO A 217 -14.51 -21.42 11.86
N GLU A 218 -14.35 -22.64 12.37
CA GLU A 218 -13.47 -22.98 13.50
C GLU A 218 -11.98 -22.80 13.22
N SER A 219 -11.60 -22.66 11.94
CA SER A 219 -10.20 -22.43 11.53
C SER A 219 -9.81 -20.97 11.44
N VAL A 220 -10.78 -20.06 11.58
CA VAL A 220 -10.55 -18.62 11.57
C VAL A 220 -9.94 -18.19 12.90
N ARG A 221 -8.75 -17.58 12.87
CA ARG A 221 -8.01 -17.17 14.08
C ARG A 221 -8.30 -15.73 14.50
N GLY A 222 -8.92 -14.93 13.61
CA GLY A 222 -9.32 -13.56 13.88
C GLY A 222 -9.96 -12.88 12.66
N PRO A 223 -10.48 -11.64 12.79
CA PRO A 223 -11.23 -10.97 11.72
C PRO A 223 -10.43 -10.81 10.41
N LEU A 224 -9.13 -10.52 10.50
CA LEU A 224 -8.26 -10.37 9.33
C LEU A 224 -7.88 -11.69 8.65
N ASP A 225 -8.23 -12.85 9.20
CA ASP A 225 -8.08 -14.11 8.46
C ASP A 225 -9.13 -14.22 7.35
N VAL A 226 -10.34 -13.65 7.55
CA VAL A 226 -11.46 -13.68 6.59
C VAL A 226 -11.59 -12.40 5.77
N VAL A 227 -10.76 -11.38 6.04
CA VAL A 227 -10.75 -10.12 5.29
C VAL A 227 -9.43 -9.96 4.54
N ALA A 228 -9.48 -9.90 3.21
CA ALA A 228 -8.32 -9.55 2.39
C ALA A 228 -8.40 -8.08 1.98
N LEU A 229 -7.26 -7.37 2.05
CA LEU A 229 -7.17 -5.98 1.64
C LEU A 229 -6.34 -5.84 0.36
N SER A 230 -6.73 -4.91 -0.49
CA SER A 230 -5.96 -4.52 -1.67
C SER A 230 -5.99 -3.01 -1.82
N ARG A 231 -4.82 -2.41 -2.03
CA ARG A 231 -4.68 -0.99 -2.32
C ARG A 231 -4.16 -0.81 -3.74
N PHE A 232 -4.74 0.12 -4.47
CA PHE A 232 -4.34 0.44 -5.83
C PHE A 232 -4.18 1.95 -6.01
N GLN A 233 -3.01 2.32 -6.52
CA GLN A 233 -2.73 3.67 -6.99
C GLN A 233 -2.67 3.64 -8.51
N VAL A 234 -3.63 4.30 -9.15
CA VAL A 234 -3.78 4.26 -10.61
C VAL A 234 -3.82 5.67 -11.15
N ARG A 235 -3.12 5.90 -12.26
CA ARG A 235 -3.24 7.13 -13.05
C ARG A 235 -4.08 6.84 -14.27
N TYR A 236 -5.20 7.54 -14.39
CA TYR A 236 -6.04 7.49 -15.57
C TYR A 236 -5.88 8.77 -16.39
N SER A 237 -5.71 8.68 -17.70
CA SER A 237 -5.78 9.85 -18.58
C SER A 237 -7.03 9.83 -19.46
N VAL A 238 -7.59 11.02 -19.67
CA VAL A 238 -8.64 11.26 -20.66
C VAL A 238 -7.97 11.83 -21.89
N ARG A 239 -7.86 11.02 -22.94
CA ARG A 239 -7.18 11.39 -24.18
C ARG A 239 -8.18 11.76 -25.25
N THR A 240 -7.83 12.75 -26.05
CA THR A 240 -8.57 13.17 -27.25
C THR A 240 -7.70 12.96 -28.49
N GLY A 241 -8.26 12.54 -29.61
CA GLY A 241 -7.47 12.34 -30.83
C GLY A 241 -8.15 11.43 -31.85
N SER A 242 -7.37 10.53 -32.46
CA SER A 242 -7.90 9.56 -33.42
C SER A 242 -8.90 8.59 -32.76
N PRO A 243 -9.88 8.04 -33.51
CA PRO A 243 -10.96 7.20 -32.95
C PRO A 243 -10.55 5.96 -32.13
N GLY A 244 -9.31 5.46 -32.26
CA GLY A 244 -8.79 4.37 -31.42
C GLY A 244 -8.13 4.82 -30.11
N VAL A 245 -7.64 6.06 -30.08
CA VAL A 245 -6.90 6.66 -28.96
C VAL A 245 -7.81 7.47 -28.05
N GLU A 246 -8.86 8.07 -28.60
CA GLU A 246 -9.82 8.84 -27.83
C GLU A 246 -10.52 7.98 -26.77
N GLY A 247 -10.52 8.47 -25.52
CA GLY A 247 -11.17 7.80 -24.40
C GLY A 247 -10.33 7.77 -23.13
N LEU A 248 -10.75 6.91 -22.20
CA LEU A 248 -10.07 6.70 -20.93
C LEU A 248 -8.91 5.71 -21.09
N TRP A 249 -7.79 6.01 -20.45
CA TRP A 249 -6.61 5.16 -20.38
C TRP A 249 -6.22 4.91 -18.93
N ALA A 250 -5.65 3.74 -18.62
CA ALA A 250 -5.00 3.46 -17.35
C ALA A 250 -3.48 3.39 -17.59
N ASP A 251 -2.78 4.49 -17.32
CA ASP A 251 -1.39 4.69 -17.78
C ASP A 251 -0.35 4.07 -16.85
N ALA A 252 -0.66 4.06 -15.56
CA ALA A 252 0.21 3.50 -14.54
C ALA A 252 -0.66 2.93 -13.42
N SER A 253 -0.29 1.74 -12.93
CA SER A 253 -0.93 1.10 -11.80
C SER A 253 0.13 0.46 -10.93
N VAL A 254 0.04 0.72 -9.62
CA VAL A 254 0.78 -0.01 -8.60
C VAL A 254 -0.20 -0.43 -7.52
N GLY A 255 0.06 -1.55 -6.87
CA GLY A 255 -0.80 -2.03 -5.81
C GLY A 255 -0.06 -2.85 -4.77
N SER A 256 -0.70 -3.02 -3.63
CA SER A 256 -0.26 -3.86 -2.52
C SER A 256 -1.43 -4.69 -2.01
N LEU A 257 -1.13 -5.90 -1.53
CA LEU A 257 -2.12 -6.85 -1.03
C LEU A 257 -1.77 -7.18 0.42
N HIS A 258 -2.77 -7.29 1.28
CA HIS A 258 -2.57 -7.58 2.71
C HIS A 258 -3.60 -8.60 3.19
N SER A 259 -3.19 -9.43 4.15
CA SER A 259 -4.04 -10.49 4.71
C SER A 259 -4.63 -11.41 3.62
N ILE A 260 -3.78 -11.79 2.67
CA ILE A 260 -4.14 -12.54 1.46
C ILE A 260 -3.40 -13.88 1.40
N ALA A 261 -3.93 -14.87 0.70
CA ALA A 261 -3.19 -16.08 0.34
C ALA A 261 -2.20 -15.81 -0.81
N CYS A 262 -0.92 -16.01 -0.54
CA CYS A 262 0.16 -15.66 -1.44
C CYS A 262 0.24 -16.53 -2.68
N SER A 263 -0.13 -17.81 -2.56
CA SER A 263 -0.22 -18.71 -3.70
C SER A 263 -1.23 -18.21 -4.75
N SER A 264 -2.40 -17.72 -4.33
CA SER A 264 -3.40 -17.13 -5.23
C SER A 264 -2.99 -15.74 -5.73
N ALA A 265 -2.40 -14.91 -4.86
CA ALA A 265 -1.89 -13.59 -5.22
C ALA A 265 -0.83 -13.66 -6.35
N LYS A 266 0.13 -14.60 -6.27
CA LYS A 266 1.15 -14.83 -7.30
C LYS A 266 0.56 -15.25 -8.66
N ARG A 267 -0.68 -15.77 -8.67
CA ARG A 267 -1.44 -16.07 -9.90
C ARG A 267 -2.39 -14.96 -10.32
N GLY A 268 -2.41 -13.82 -9.63
CA GLY A 268 -3.27 -12.69 -9.95
C GLY A 268 -4.69 -12.76 -9.39
N TYR A 269 -4.92 -13.58 -8.36
CA TYR A 269 -6.25 -13.77 -7.77
C TYR A 269 -6.28 -13.36 -6.29
N LEU A 270 -7.43 -12.80 -5.88
CA LEU A 270 -7.74 -12.45 -4.51
C LEU A 270 -8.28 -13.67 -3.75
N ALA A 271 -7.66 -14.03 -2.63
CA ALA A 271 -8.14 -15.07 -1.72
C ALA A 271 -7.76 -14.75 -0.27
N PRO A 272 -8.58 -15.11 0.72
CA PRO A 272 -8.34 -14.76 2.12
C PRO A 272 -7.17 -15.57 2.69
N ALA A 273 -6.44 -14.98 3.63
CA ALA A 273 -5.28 -15.61 4.27
C ALA A 273 -5.58 -17.00 4.87
N PHE A 274 -6.78 -17.27 5.37
CA PHE A 274 -7.13 -18.58 5.94
C PHE A 274 -7.03 -19.74 4.94
N THR A 275 -7.03 -19.47 3.63
CA THR A 275 -6.85 -20.50 2.60
C THR A 275 -5.40 -20.99 2.50
N GLU A 276 -4.46 -20.30 3.15
CA GLU A 276 -3.05 -20.67 3.23
C GLU A 276 -2.58 -20.67 4.71
N PRO A 277 -2.89 -21.73 5.49
CA PRO A 277 -2.68 -21.76 6.94
C PRO A 277 -1.22 -21.62 7.40
N SER A 278 -0.26 -21.81 6.50
CA SER A 278 1.16 -21.57 6.74
C SER A 278 1.50 -20.09 6.93
N LEU A 279 0.63 -19.18 6.49
CA LEU A 279 0.83 -17.75 6.68
C LEU A 279 0.47 -17.32 8.11
N PRO A 280 1.18 -16.32 8.65
CA PRO A 280 0.78 -15.70 9.91
C PRO A 280 -0.65 -15.15 9.79
N PRO A 281 -1.39 -15.04 10.91
CA PRO A 281 -2.70 -14.39 10.89
C PRO A 281 -2.58 -12.96 10.36
N GLY A 282 -3.63 -12.51 9.68
CA GLY A 282 -3.67 -11.17 9.08
C GLY A 282 -3.39 -10.10 10.14
N LEU A 283 -2.50 -9.15 9.81
CA LEU A 283 -2.18 -7.99 10.64
C LEU A 283 -2.81 -6.75 10.03
N ASP A 284 -3.25 -5.83 10.89
CA ASP A 284 -3.83 -4.57 10.42
C ASP A 284 -2.74 -3.75 9.72
N PHE A 285 -3.10 -3.15 8.59
CA PHE A 285 -2.14 -2.52 7.69
C PHE A 285 -2.15 -1.00 7.85
N ASP A 286 -0.95 -0.41 7.91
CA ASP A 286 -0.80 1.05 7.92
C ASP A 286 -1.04 1.63 6.52
N LEU A 287 -2.26 2.13 6.30
CA LEU A 287 -2.66 2.79 5.06
C LEU A 287 -1.84 4.04 4.71
N SER A 288 -1.08 4.60 5.66
CA SER A 288 -0.21 5.74 5.40
C SER A 288 1.18 5.35 4.88
N ALA A 289 1.54 4.07 4.98
CA ALA A 289 2.77 3.56 4.41
C ALA A 289 2.72 3.58 2.86
N PRO A 290 3.85 3.80 2.17
CA PRO A 290 3.92 3.63 0.72
C PRO A 290 3.60 2.18 0.33
N SER A 291 2.82 1.99 -0.74
CA SER A 291 2.60 0.65 -1.30
C SER A 291 3.93 0.07 -1.81
N SER A 292 4.26 -1.15 -1.38
CA SER A 292 5.39 -1.92 -1.89
C SER A 292 4.91 -3.25 -2.47
N PRO A 293 5.44 -3.70 -3.63
CA PRO A 293 5.16 -5.04 -4.16
C PRO A 293 5.59 -6.18 -3.22
N ALA A 294 6.51 -5.90 -2.30
CA ALA A 294 6.96 -6.86 -1.29
C ALA A 294 6.00 -6.97 -0.08
N ASP A 295 4.95 -6.15 -0.04
CA ASP A 295 4.00 -6.18 1.06
C ASP A 295 3.04 -7.36 0.92
N GLY A 296 2.89 -8.11 2.01
CA GLY A 296 1.89 -9.18 2.16
C GLY A 296 2.36 -10.57 1.72
N CYS A 297 3.24 -10.68 0.72
CA CYS A 297 3.74 -11.97 0.23
C CYS A 297 5.25 -11.97 -0.02
N PRO A 298 6.05 -12.56 0.89
CA PRO A 298 7.48 -12.72 0.63
C PRO A 298 7.72 -13.66 -0.56
N ASP A 299 8.81 -13.39 -1.29
CA ASP A 299 9.26 -14.23 -2.41
C ASP A 299 9.65 -15.64 -1.97
#